data_AF-A0A7J4RER0-F1
#
_entry.id   AF-A0A7J4RER0-F1
#
_cell.length_a   1.000
_cell.length_b   1.000
_cell.length_c   1.000
_cell.angle_alpha   90.00
_cell.angle_beta   90.00
_cell.angle_gamma   90.00
#
_symmetry.space_group_name_H-M   'P 1'
#
loop_
_entity.id
_entity.type
_entity.pdbx_description
1 polymer ?
#
loop_
_entity_poly.entity_id
_entity_poly.type
_entity_poly.pdbx_seq_one_letter_code
_entity_poly.pdbx_strand_id
1 'polypeptide(L)'
;MDEWEIPPLVSKSNKVHKRFCLLLIFMAFVGGALIEIADNSTPDECEEGGALVSVGVFLYWISFLSVAINGLILLVSIFIKEMSTGEVYLQALFHIIMLIVVLAIFGEAINCHFPISVAPSYDIGAGF
;
A
#
# COMPACT_ATOMS: atom_id res chain seq x y z
N MET A 1 -41.01 -27.17 -4.56
CA MET A 1 -39.87 -26.70 -3.73
C MET A 1 -38.89 -26.17 -4.73
N ASP A 2 -38.92 -24.86 -4.92
CA ASP A 2 -38.06 -24.20 -5.90
C ASP A 2 -36.67 -24.16 -5.28
N GLU A 3 -35.76 -24.91 -5.89
CA GLU A 3 -34.35 -24.92 -5.57
C GLU A 3 -33.81 -23.55 -5.96
N TRP A 4 -33.68 -22.65 -4.98
CA TRP A 4 -33.03 -21.37 -5.18
C TRP A 4 -31.55 -21.65 -5.42
N GLU A 5 -31.18 -21.91 -6.66
CA GLU A 5 -29.79 -21.84 -7.10
C GLU A 5 -29.31 -20.43 -6.78
N ILE A 6 -28.57 -20.29 -5.68
CA ILE A 6 -27.81 -19.07 -5.40
C ILE A 6 -26.70 -19.09 -6.45
N PRO A 7 -26.76 -18.26 -7.50
CA PRO A 7 -25.69 -18.26 -8.49
C PRO A 7 -24.38 -17.96 -7.76
N PRO A 8 -23.25 -18.58 -8.15
CA PRO A 8 -21.97 -18.30 -7.50
C PRO A 8 -21.69 -16.79 -7.68
N LEU A 9 -21.87 -16.03 -6.60
CA LEU A 9 -21.86 -14.57 -6.53
C LEU A 9 -20.45 -13.96 -6.72
N VAL A 10 -19.55 -14.65 -7.41
CA VAL A 10 -18.26 -14.09 -7.81
C VAL A 10 -18.49 -13.27 -9.08
N SER A 11 -18.97 -12.05 -8.91
CA SER A 11 -19.09 -11.13 -10.03
C SER A 11 -17.71 -10.78 -10.60
N LYS A 12 -17.67 -10.50 -11.90
CA LYS A 12 -16.44 -10.07 -12.60
C LYS A 12 -15.78 -8.89 -11.87
N SER A 13 -16.60 -8.00 -11.33
CA SER A 13 -16.21 -6.82 -10.57
C SER A 13 -15.48 -7.16 -9.27
N ASN A 14 -15.96 -8.15 -8.51
CA ASN A 14 -15.30 -8.64 -7.31
C ASN A 14 -13.92 -9.24 -7.63
N LYS A 15 -13.81 -10.01 -8.73
CA LYS A 15 -12.53 -10.58 -9.18
C LYS A 15 -11.52 -9.49 -9.57
N VAL A 16 -11.97 -8.40 -10.19
CA VAL A 16 -11.12 -7.24 -10.52
C VAL A 16 -10.65 -6.55 -9.25
N HIS A 17 -11.54 -6.27 -8.30
CA HIS A 17 -11.18 -5.65 -7.03
C HIS A 17 -10.18 -6.50 -6.23
N LYS A 18 -10.38 -7.82 -6.18
CA LYS A 18 -9.42 -8.75 -5.57
C LYS A 18 -8.02 -8.66 -6.18
N ARG A 19 -7.93 -8.63 -7.51
CA ARG A 19 -6.64 -8.48 -8.21
C ARG A 19 -6.02 -7.11 -7.95
N PHE A 20 -6.82 -6.06 -7.97
CA PHE A 20 -6.37 -4.70 -7.66
C PHE A 20 -5.74 -4.65 -6.26
N CYS A 21 -6.43 -5.13 -5.23
CA CYS A 21 -5.88 -5.14 -3.88
C CYS A 21 -4.64 -6.04 -3.72
N LEU A 22 -4.58 -7.18 -4.41
CA LEU A 22 -3.36 -8.00 -4.42
C LEU A 22 -2.17 -7.28 -5.06
N LEU A 23 -2.39 -6.51 -6.13
CA LEU A 23 -1.34 -5.68 -6.73
C LEU A 23 -0.88 -4.59 -5.77
N LEU A 24 -1.79 -3.94 -5.06
CA LEU A 24 -1.43 -2.93 -4.05
C LEU A 24 -0.58 -3.52 -2.92
N ILE A 25 -0.95 -4.69 -2.42
CA ILE A 25 -0.17 -5.41 -1.40
C ILE A 25 1.23 -5.74 -1.93
N PHE A 26 1.32 -6.24 -3.16
CA PHE A 26 2.59 -6.56 -3.80
C PHE A 26 3.46 -5.31 -3.97
N MET A 27 2.89 -4.20 -4.44
CA MET A 27 3.59 -2.92 -4.56
C MET A 27 4.10 -2.42 -3.21
N ALA A 28 3.29 -2.52 -2.14
CA ALA A 28 3.73 -2.12 -0.80
C ALA A 28 4.92 -2.96 -0.31
N PHE A 29 4.87 -4.28 -0.50
CA PHE A 29 5.93 -5.17 -0.07
C PHE A 29 7.23 -4.95 -0.87
N VAL A 30 7.13 -4.86 -2.20
CA VAL A 30 8.28 -4.53 -3.06
C VAL A 30 8.81 -3.14 -2.72
N GLY A 31 7.93 -2.17 -2.49
CA GLY A 31 8.29 -0.82 -2.10
C GLY A 31 9.13 -0.80 -0.82
N GLY A 32 8.65 -1.42 0.25
CA GLY A 32 9.38 -1.53 1.52
C GLY A 32 10.73 -2.24 1.37
N ALA A 33 10.76 -3.36 0.63
CA ALA A 33 12.01 -4.09 0.39
C ALA A 33 13.04 -3.28 -0.42
N LEU A 34 12.60 -2.47 -1.40
CA LEU A 34 13.51 -1.63 -2.18
C LEU A 34 14.14 -0.51 -1.34
N ILE A 35 13.37 0.09 -0.42
CA ILE A 35 13.89 1.10 0.51
C ILE A 35 14.93 0.46 1.43
N GLU A 36 14.58 -0.65 2.08
CA GLU A 36 15.47 -1.39 2.99
C GLU A 36 16.79 -1.84 2.33
N ILE A 37 16.73 -2.33 1.09
CA ILE A 37 17.93 -2.73 0.34
C ILE A 37 18.80 -1.51 0.03
N ALA A 38 18.19 -0.39 -0.32
CA ALA A 38 18.92 0.83 -0.64
C ALA A 38 19.61 1.39 0.60
N ASP A 39 18.92 1.46 1.74
CA ASP A 39 19.46 1.99 3.01
C ASP A 39 20.64 1.16 3.50
N ASN A 40 20.52 -0.18 3.50
CA ASN A 40 21.61 -1.08 3.87
C ASN A 40 22.81 -1.05 2.89
N SER A 41 22.64 -0.45 1.71
CA SER A 41 23.71 -0.34 0.70
C SER A 41 24.47 0.99 0.78
N THR A 42 24.02 1.93 1.60
CA THR A 42 24.62 3.26 1.75
C THR A 42 25.14 3.49 3.17
N PRO A 43 26.31 4.12 3.34
CA PRO A 43 26.90 4.35 4.66
C PRO A 43 26.12 5.36 5.52
N ASP A 44 25.30 6.20 4.90
CA ASP A 44 24.41 7.15 5.56
C ASP A 44 22.96 6.70 5.33
N GLU A 45 22.45 5.86 6.25
CA GLU A 45 21.18 5.11 6.18
C GLU A 45 19.91 5.99 6.01
N CYS A 46 20.04 7.31 5.91
CA CYS A 46 18.95 8.27 5.72
C CYS A 46 19.29 9.48 4.82
N GLU A 47 20.34 9.43 3.99
CA GLU A 47 20.64 10.52 3.05
C GLU A 47 19.66 10.54 1.85
N GLU A 48 19.61 11.63 1.08
CA GLU A 48 18.71 11.83 -0.06
C GLU A 48 18.60 10.57 -0.94
N GLY A 49 17.43 9.91 -0.83
CA GLY A 49 17.21 8.60 -1.39
C GLY A 49 17.48 8.55 -2.89
N GLY A 50 18.45 7.71 -3.28
CA GLY A 50 18.72 7.41 -4.68
C GLY A 50 17.49 6.84 -5.42
N ALA A 51 17.63 6.58 -6.73
CA ALA A 51 16.49 6.16 -7.57
C ALA A 51 15.72 4.93 -7.01
N LEU A 52 16.42 3.99 -6.37
CA LEU A 52 15.81 2.82 -5.71
C LEU A 52 14.88 3.19 -4.55
N VAL A 53 15.33 4.08 -3.66
CA VAL A 53 14.53 4.61 -2.56
C VAL A 53 13.31 5.35 -3.11
N SER A 54 13.51 6.23 -4.10
CA SER A 54 12.43 7.00 -4.71
C SER A 54 11.32 6.10 -5.30
N VAL A 55 11.71 5.05 -6.02
CA VAL A 55 10.77 4.04 -6.55
C VAL A 55 10.10 3.27 -5.41
N GLY A 56 10.86 2.87 -4.39
CA GLY A 56 10.33 2.14 -3.24
C GLY A 56 9.28 2.94 -2.46
N VAL A 57 9.59 4.20 -2.15
CA VAL A 57 8.70 5.16 -1.51
C VAL A 57 7.44 5.34 -2.37
N PHE A 58 7.59 5.56 -3.68
CA PHE A 58 6.44 5.70 -4.57
C PHE A 58 5.50 4.48 -4.54
N LEU A 59 6.04 3.26 -4.62
CA LEU A 59 5.27 2.02 -4.61
C LEU A 59 4.54 1.78 -3.29
N TYR A 60 5.19 2.08 -2.16
CA TYR A 60 4.54 1.97 -0.85
C TYR A 60 3.44 3.02 -0.69
N TRP A 61 3.71 4.28 -1.02
CA TRP A 61 2.77 5.38 -0.79
C TRP A 61 1.56 5.35 -1.71
N ILE A 62 1.70 4.93 -2.97
CA ILE A 62 0.54 4.75 -3.84
C ILE A 62 -0.40 3.66 -3.32
N SER A 63 0.18 2.60 -2.73
CA SER A 63 -0.57 1.52 -2.08
C SER A 63 -1.31 2.03 -0.84
N PHE A 64 -0.61 2.77 0.02
CA PHE A 64 -1.19 3.39 1.21
C PHE A 64 -2.34 4.34 0.87
N LEU A 65 -2.16 5.27 -0.08
CA LEU A 65 -3.21 6.20 -0.52
C LEU A 65 -4.41 5.48 -1.15
N SER A 66 -4.18 4.31 -1.75
CA SER A 66 -5.24 3.48 -2.32
C SER A 66 -6.16 2.84 -1.27
N VAL A 67 -5.85 2.93 0.02
CA VAL A 67 -6.79 2.58 1.11
C VAL A 67 -8.05 3.46 1.02
N ALA A 68 -7.91 4.74 0.73
CA ALA A 68 -9.07 5.63 0.54
C ALA A 68 -9.92 5.21 -0.67
N ILE A 69 -9.26 4.81 -1.77
CA ILE A 69 -9.93 4.28 -2.97
C ILE A 69 -10.68 2.99 -2.64
N ASN A 70 -10.08 2.06 -1.88
CA ASN A 70 -10.77 0.86 -1.40
C ASN A 70 -11.99 1.20 -0.54
N GLY A 71 -11.89 2.23 0.30
CA GLY A 71 -13.02 2.75 1.07
C GLY A 71 -14.16 3.25 0.17
N LEU A 72 -13.84 3.99 -0.89
CA LEU A 72 -14.83 4.44 -1.87
C LEU A 72 -15.48 3.25 -2.62
N ILE A 73 -14.69 2.25 -3.03
CA ILE A 73 -15.20 1.03 -3.68
C ILE A 73 -16.14 0.29 -2.73
N LEU A 74 -15.79 0.18 -1.45
CA LEU A 74 -16.65 -0.42 -0.43
C LEU A 74 -17.97 0.34 -0.30
N LEU A 75 -17.94 1.68 -0.20
CA LEU A 75 -19.15 2.51 -0.15
C LEU A 75 -20.04 2.29 -1.37
N VAL A 76 -19.47 2.30 -2.57
CA VAL A 76 -20.20 2.06 -3.82
C VAL A 76 -20.79 0.65 -3.86
N SER A 77 -20.08 -0.36 -3.35
CA SER A 77 -20.55 -1.75 -3.32
C SER A 77 -21.79 -1.97 -2.44
N ILE A 78 -22.13 -1.04 -1.55
CA ILE A 78 -23.37 -1.08 -0.77
C ILE A 78 -24.58 -0.73 -1.66
N PHE A 79 -24.39 0.16 -2.65
CA PHE A 79 -25.46 0.64 -3.51
C PHE A 79 -25.66 -0.19 -4.78
N ILE A 80 -24.64 -0.95 -5.21
CA ILE A 80 -24.67 -1.72 -6.47
C ILE A 80 -24.79 -3.21 -6.17
N LYS A 81 -25.90 -3.83 -6.59
CA LYS A 81 -26.17 -5.28 -6.43
C LYS A 81 -25.22 -6.21 -7.20
N GLU A 82 -24.46 -5.67 -8.16
CA GLU A 82 -23.50 -6.43 -8.96
C GLU A 82 -22.25 -6.82 -8.16
N MET A 83 -21.94 -6.15 -7.05
CA MET A 83 -20.79 -6.47 -6.20
C MET A 83 -21.23 -7.11 -4.88
N SER A 84 -20.54 -8.17 -4.45
CA SER A 84 -20.71 -8.68 -3.09
C SER A 84 -19.95 -7.77 -2.12
N THR A 85 -20.69 -6.97 -1.35
CA THR A 85 -20.16 -6.04 -0.34
C THR A 85 -19.27 -6.75 0.68
N GLY A 86 -19.64 -7.97 1.08
CA GLY A 86 -18.87 -8.76 2.06
C GLY A 86 -17.48 -9.13 1.56
N GLU A 87 -17.35 -9.52 0.30
CA GLU A 87 -16.04 -9.83 -0.29
C GLU A 87 -15.18 -8.57 -0.48
N VAL A 88 -15.78 -7.46 -0.90
CA VAL A 88 -15.09 -6.15 -1.02
C VAL A 88 -14.58 -5.70 0.34
N TYR A 89 -15.41 -5.84 1.39
CA TYR A 89 -15.02 -5.54 2.76
C TYR A 89 -13.83 -6.39 3.23
N LEU A 90 -13.90 -7.71 3.05
CA LEU A 90 -12.81 -8.61 3.44
C LEU A 90 -11.51 -8.29 2.68
N GLN A 91 -11.61 -7.97 1.39
CA GLN A 91 -10.44 -7.63 0.59
C GLN A 91 -9.83 -6.28 1.00
N ALA A 92 -10.65 -5.28 1.30
CA ALA A 92 -10.18 -3.99 1.81
C ALA A 92 -9.51 -4.14 3.18
N LEU A 93 -10.10 -4.92 4.09
CA LEU A 93 -9.53 -5.21 5.40
C LEU A 93 -8.20 -5.97 5.27
N PHE A 94 -8.14 -6.97 4.40
CA PHE A 94 -6.92 -7.73 4.13
C PHE A 94 -5.80 -6.81 3.61
N HIS A 95 -6.11 -5.88 2.70
CA HIS A 95 -5.13 -4.90 2.24
C HIS A 95 -4.57 -4.03 3.38
N ILE A 96 -5.44 -3.53 4.26
CA ILE A 96 -5.01 -2.72 5.42
C ILE A 96 -4.12 -3.54 6.37
N ILE A 97 -4.50 -4.77 6.68
CA ILE A 97 -3.71 -5.67 7.54
C ILE A 97 -2.32 -5.88 6.93
N MET A 98 -2.25 -6.14 5.62
CA MET A 98 -0.97 -6.33 4.94
C MET A 98 -0.11 -5.07 4.90
N LEU A 99 -0.70 -3.87 4.79
CA LEU A 99 0.04 -2.61 4.93
C LEU A 99 0.64 -2.46 6.34
N ILE A 100 -0.10 -2.82 7.39
CA ILE A 100 0.40 -2.82 8.76
C ILE A 100 1.56 -3.82 8.90
N VAL A 101 1.46 -5.00 8.29
CA VAL A 101 2.55 -5.99 8.28
C VAL A 101 3.78 -5.44 7.57
N VAL A 102 3.62 -4.79 6.43
CA VAL A 102 4.75 -4.14 5.71
C VAL A 102 5.40 -3.06 6.58
N LEU A 103 4.62 -2.22 7.26
CA LEU A 103 5.14 -1.24 8.22
C LEU A 103 5.83 -1.89 9.41
N ALA A 104 5.37 -3.04 9.90
CA ALA A 104 6.01 -3.73 11.01
C ALA A 104 7.37 -4.34 10.61
N ILE A 105 7.56 -4.67 9.33
CA ILE A 105 8.81 -5.26 8.81
C ILE A 105 9.79 -4.18 8.39
N PHE A 106 9.34 -3.17 7.64
CA PHE A 106 10.19 -2.15 6.99
C PHE A 106 9.97 -0.73 7.54
N GLY A 107 9.37 -0.62 8.72
CA GLY A 107 8.89 0.67 9.25
C GLY A 107 9.97 1.70 9.48
N GLU A 108 11.17 1.28 9.90
CA GLU A 108 12.29 2.20 10.14
C GLU A 108 12.75 2.84 8.83
N ALA A 109 13.06 2.02 7.81
CA ALA A 109 13.42 2.45 6.47
C ALA A 109 12.34 3.32 5.80
N ILE A 110 11.06 2.91 5.88
CA ILE A 110 9.94 3.68 5.31
C ILE A 110 9.78 5.05 5.98
N ASN A 111 9.94 5.14 7.30
CA ASN A 111 9.77 6.40 8.04
C ASN A 111 10.95 7.35 7.84
N CYS A 112 12.16 6.81 7.65
CA CYS A 112 13.32 7.59 7.28
C CYS A 112 13.10 8.35 5.95
N HIS A 113 12.51 7.70 4.95
CA HIS A 113 12.28 8.27 3.62
C HIS A 113 10.86 8.78 3.40
N PHE A 114 10.33 9.51 4.39
CA PHE A 114 8.99 10.08 4.29
C PHE A 114 8.90 11.04 3.08
N PRO A 115 7.88 10.93 2.20
CA PRO A 115 7.78 11.72 0.96
C PRO A 115 7.54 13.21 1.20
N ILE A 116 7.34 13.62 2.45
CA ILE A 116 7.16 15.00 2.90
C ILE A 116 8.22 15.34 3.98
N SER A 117 9.46 14.89 3.78
CA SER A 117 10.59 15.42 4.52
C SER A 117 10.89 16.85 4.02
N VAL A 118 10.42 17.85 4.77
CA VAL A 118 10.73 19.28 4.56
C VAL A 118 11.77 19.78 5.55
N ALA A 119 12.54 18.90 6.18
CA ALA A 119 13.62 19.33 7.05
C ALA A 119 14.83 19.70 6.18
N PRO A 120 15.17 20.99 6.00
CA PRO A 120 16.47 21.32 5.42
C PRO A 120 17.56 20.71 6.31
N SER A 121 18.50 19.99 5.73
CA SER A 121 19.74 19.60 6.41
C SER A 121 20.56 20.88 6.63
N TYR A 122 20.33 21.59 7.73
CA TYR A 122 21.25 22.63 8.14
C TYR A 122 22.47 21.94 8.76
N ASP A 123 23.54 21.83 7.98
CA ASP A 123 24.85 21.48 8.51
C ASP A 123 25.33 22.64 9.38
N ILE A 124 25.03 22.58 10.68
CA ILE A 124 25.46 23.59 11.68
C ILE A 124 26.97 23.54 11.97
N GLY A 125 27.74 22.71 11.26
CA GLY A 125 29.18 22.53 11.45
C GLY A 125 30.07 23.03 10.30
N ALA A 126 29.51 23.38 9.14
CA ALA A 126 30.30 23.82 7.98
C ALA A 126 30.64 25.32 8.04
N GLY A 127 31.51 25.70 8.99
CA GLY A 127 32.30 26.93 8.90
C GLY A 127 32.15 27.94 10.04
N PHE A 128 32.93 27.73 11.11
CA PHE A 128 33.67 28.80 11.79
C PHE A 128 35.09 28.31 12.08
#